data_AF-E9IWJ0-F1
#
_entry.id   AF-E9IWJ0-F1
#
_cell.length_a   1.000
_cell.length_b   1.000
_cell.length_c   1.000
_cell.angle_alpha   90.00
_cell.angle_beta   90.00
_cell.angle_gamma   90.00
#
_symmetry.space_group_name_H-M   'P 1'
#
loop_
_entity.id
_entity.type
_entity.pdbx_description
1 polymer ?
#
loop_
_entity_poly.entity_id
_entity_poly.type
_entity_poly.pdbx_seq_one_letter_code
_entity_poly.pdbx_strand_id
1 'polypeptide(L)'
;PHGLVYESVGVFCPNDRLALLRLLREEDILIDWSRPLYINFVHHNIAEELTRLYEGTGTIETVVGDVCACEYFELEEKSQEPEGETDSDVQVRPLKAEHAEGIHELYPANDMECHEVFLRLIKTLPAAGVFAKGSLAAWMVQSYYGAMFSMQTKPEYRRKGYGTKLAR
;
A
#
# COMPACT_ATOMS: atom_id res chain seq x y z
N PRO A 1 -10.38 -18.47 -9.49
CA PRO A 1 -11.65 -18.78 -10.20
C PRO A 1 -12.51 -17.50 -10.29
N HIS A 2 -13.02 -17.16 -11.49
CA HIS A 2 -13.66 -15.89 -11.91
C HIS A 2 -12.77 -14.73 -12.39
N GLY A 3 -11.45 -14.78 -12.21
CA GLY A 3 -10.54 -13.76 -12.79
C GLY A 3 -10.60 -12.37 -12.13
N LEU A 4 -11.40 -12.18 -11.08
CA LEU A 4 -11.55 -10.92 -10.33
C LEU A 4 -10.62 -10.81 -9.12
N VAL A 5 -9.46 -11.48 -9.16
CA VAL A 5 -8.54 -11.66 -8.01
C VAL A 5 -8.00 -10.33 -7.47
N TYR A 6 -8.15 -9.24 -8.23
CA TYR A 6 -7.71 -7.90 -7.87
C TYR A 6 -8.85 -6.87 -7.81
N GLU A 7 -10.10 -7.32 -7.85
CA GLU A 7 -11.23 -6.44 -7.57
C GLU A 7 -11.44 -6.36 -6.06
N SER A 8 -11.37 -5.15 -5.52
CA SER A 8 -11.62 -4.89 -4.11
C SER A 8 -12.81 -3.95 -3.93
N VAL A 9 -13.55 -4.15 -2.85
CA VAL A 9 -14.67 -3.31 -2.44
C VAL A 9 -14.23 -2.50 -1.22
N GLY A 10 -14.35 -1.18 -1.31
CA GLY A 10 -14.15 -0.29 -0.17
C GLY A 10 -15.47 0.01 0.53
N VAL A 11 -15.52 -0.18 1.85
CA VAL A 11 -16.69 0.15 2.67
C VAL A 11 -16.31 1.23 3.67
N PHE A 12 -17.04 2.34 3.65
CA PHE A 12 -16.92 3.42 4.64
C PHE A 12 -18.27 3.68 5.30
N CYS A 13 -18.28 3.74 6.62
CA CYS A 13 -19.45 4.09 7.41
C CYS A 13 -19.00 4.82 8.67
N PRO A 14 -19.60 5.96 9.03
CA PRO A 14 -19.33 6.60 10.31
C PRO A 14 -19.59 5.63 11.47
N ASN A 15 -18.67 5.60 12.45
CA ASN A 15 -18.72 4.65 13.56
C ASN A 15 -19.98 4.80 14.44
N ASP A 16 -20.60 5.96 14.47
CA ASP A 16 -21.87 6.23 15.18
C ASP A 16 -23.11 5.80 14.39
N ARG A 17 -22.93 5.31 13.16
CA ARG A 17 -23.99 5.00 12.19
C ARG A 17 -23.87 3.60 11.60
N LEU A 18 -23.15 2.69 12.25
CA LEU A 18 -22.87 1.33 11.76
C LEU A 18 -24.13 0.53 11.38
N ALA A 19 -25.29 0.82 11.97
CA ALA A 19 -26.57 0.23 11.58
C ALA A 19 -26.93 0.43 10.09
N LEU A 20 -26.34 1.43 9.41
CA LEU A 20 -26.50 1.65 7.97
C LEU A 20 -25.81 0.57 7.12
N LEU A 21 -24.87 -0.20 7.67
CA LEU A 21 -24.22 -1.30 6.95
C LEU A 21 -25.19 -2.40 6.53
N ARG A 22 -26.40 -2.46 7.14
CA ARG A 22 -27.49 -3.32 6.67
C ARG A 22 -27.83 -3.11 5.19
N LEU A 23 -27.59 -1.92 4.64
CA LEU A 23 -27.81 -1.62 3.22
C LEU A 23 -27.00 -2.56 2.32
N LEU A 24 -25.80 -2.96 2.77
CA LEU A 24 -24.97 -3.90 2.00
C LEU A 24 -25.58 -5.30 1.96
N ARG A 25 -26.36 -5.70 2.98
CA ARG A 25 -27.07 -6.99 3.00
C ARG A 25 -28.25 -7.03 2.05
N GLU A 26 -28.92 -5.89 1.89
CA GLU A 26 -30.10 -5.73 1.04
C GLU A 26 -29.73 -5.41 -0.42
N GLU A 27 -28.47 -5.04 -0.70
CA GLU A 27 -27.95 -4.79 -2.04
C GLU A 27 -27.79 -6.10 -2.83
N ASP A 28 -28.52 -6.21 -3.94
CA ASP A 28 -28.59 -7.41 -4.78
C ASP A 28 -28.23 -7.13 -6.25
N ILE A 29 -27.88 -5.89 -6.61
CA ILE A 29 -27.50 -5.48 -7.96
C ILE A 29 -25.98 -5.31 -8.08
N LEU A 30 -25.36 -4.62 -7.12
CA LEU A 30 -23.94 -4.24 -7.16
C LEU A 30 -23.02 -5.21 -6.43
N ILE A 31 -23.53 -5.94 -5.42
CA ILE A 31 -22.74 -6.84 -4.58
C ILE A 31 -23.35 -8.23 -4.64
N ASP A 32 -22.52 -9.22 -4.96
CA ASP A 32 -22.88 -10.63 -4.91
C ASP A 32 -22.13 -11.33 -3.77
N TRP A 33 -22.79 -11.45 -2.62
CA TRP A 33 -22.26 -12.10 -1.43
C TRP A 33 -22.04 -13.61 -1.60
N SER A 34 -22.52 -14.24 -2.68
CA SER A 34 -22.20 -15.64 -2.94
C SER A 34 -20.80 -15.83 -3.55
N ARG A 35 -20.13 -14.73 -3.93
CA ARG A 35 -18.81 -14.73 -4.57
C ARG A 35 -17.75 -14.21 -3.59
N PRO A 36 -16.48 -14.62 -3.76
CA PRO A 36 -15.38 -14.06 -2.97
C PRO A 36 -15.30 -12.54 -3.14
N LEU A 37 -15.30 -11.82 -2.02
CA LEU A 37 -15.12 -10.37 -1.95
C LEU A 37 -13.81 -10.06 -1.22
N TYR A 38 -13.00 -9.17 -1.79
CA TYR A 38 -11.82 -8.64 -1.13
C TYR A 38 -12.13 -7.23 -0.61
N ILE A 39 -12.08 -7.05 0.71
CA ILE A 39 -12.39 -5.78 1.36
C ILE A 39 -11.13 -5.25 2.03
N ASN A 40 -10.59 -4.16 1.49
CA ASN A 40 -9.31 -3.58 1.93
C ASN A 40 -9.53 -2.27 2.71
N PHE A 41 -8.63 -1.99 3.65
CA PHE A 41 -8.56 -0.72 4.40
C PHE A 41 -9.86 -0.28 5.05
N VAL A 42 -10.53 -1.22 5.72
CA VAL A 42 -11.78 -0.98 6.44
C VAL A 42 -11.54 -0.81 7.95
N HIS A 43 -12.29 0.09 8.60
CA HIS A 43 -12.19 0.27 10.05
C HIS A 43 -12.64 -1.00 10.79
N HIS A 44 -11.98 -1.37 11.90
CA HIS A 44 -12.24 -2.64 12.59
C HIS A 44 -13.73 -2.82 12.99
N ASN A 45 -14.39 -1.77 13.51
CA ASN A 45 -15.84 -1.81 13.79
C ASN A 45 -16.70 -2.14 12.56
N ILE A 46 -16.32 -1.65 11.38
CA ILE A 46 -17.03 -1.97 10.14
C ILE A 46 -16.75 -3.43 9.75
N ALA A 47 -15.50 -3.90 9.87
CA ALA A 47 -15.15 -5.30 9.61
C ALA A 47 -15.93 -6.27 10.51
N GLU A 48 -16.09 -5.95 11.79
CA GLU A 48 -16.90 -6.73 12.72
C GLU A 48 -18.37 -6.83 12.29
N GLU A 49 -18.98 -5.71 11.88
CA GLU A 49 -20.36 -5.73 11.38
C GLU A 49 -20.49 -6.49 10.05
N LEU A 50 -19.53 -6.33 9.12
CA LEU A 50 -19.50 -7.10 7.87
C LEU A 50 -19.38 -8.61 8.15
N THR A 51 -18.56 -8.99 9.14
CA THR A 51 -18.42 -10.38 9.60
C THR A 51 -19.76 -10.94 10.08
N ARG A 52 -20.51 -10.17 10.88
CA ARG A 52 -21.85 -10.56 11.33
C ARG A 52 -22.85 -10.66 10.18
N LEU A 53 -22.78 -9.75 9.20
CA LEU A 53 -23.67 -9.78 8.03
C LEU A 53 -23.42 -11.01 7.14
N TYR A 54 -22.18 -11.50 7.08
CA TYR A 54 -21.78 -12.65 6.29
C TYR A 54 -21.83 -14.00 7.04
N GLU A 55 -22.21 -13.97 8.32
CA GLU A 55 -22.28 -15.16 9.17
C GLU A 55 -23.25 -16.21 8.57
N GLY A 56 -22.75 -17.43 8.37
CA GLY A 56 -23.52 -18.53 7.78
C GLY A 56 -23.52 -18.58 6.25
N THR A 57 -22.90 -17.62 5.55
CA THR A 57 -22.79 -17.65 4.07
C THR A 57 -21.53 -18.37 3.59
N GLY A 58 -20.39 -18.20 4.27
CA GLY A 58 -19.13 -18.80 3.85
C GLY A 58 -18.00 -18.64 4.87
N THR A 59 -16.77 -18.65 4.38
CA THR A 59 -15.55 -18.45 5.19
C THR A 59 -15.06 -17.01 5.11
N ILE A 60 -14.48 -16.52 6.20
CA ILE A 60 -13.88 -15.18 6.28
C ILE A 60 -12.42 -15.34 6.67
N GLU A 61 -11.53 -14.68 5.94
CA GLU A 61 -10.14 -14.49 6.31
C GLU A 61 -9.93 -13.01 6.60
N THR A 62 -9.24 -12.69 7.71
CA THR A 62 -9.03 -11.30 8.13
C THR A 62 -7.56 -11.08 8.44
N VAL A 63 -7.00 -10.02 7.84
CA VAL A 63 -5.67 -9.52 8.15
C VAL A 63 -5.84 -8.18 8.86
N VAL A 64 -5.34 -8.11 10.09
CA VAL A 64 -5.37 -6.88 10.90
C VAL A 64 -4.03 -6.16 10.73
N GLY A 65 -4.08 -4.85 10.54
CA GLY A 65 -2.91 -3.99 10.52
C GLY A 65 -3.15 -2.73 11.34
N ASP A 66 -2.08 -2.22 11.95
CA ASP A 66 -2.12 -0.96 12.68
C ASP A 66 -2.02 0.23 11.72
N VAL A 67 -2.86 1.24 11.93
CA VAL A 67 -2.79 2.51 11.21
C VAL A 67 -2.06 3.52 12.09
N CYS A 68 -0.78 3.74 11.80
CA CYS A 68 0.00 4.79 12.44
C CYS A 68 -0.11 6.07 11.60
N ALA A 69 -0.97 7.00 12.02
CA ALA A 69 -0.91 8.36 11.51
C ALA A 69 0.33 9.03 12.12
N CYS A 70 1.20 9.60 11.28
CA CYS A 70 2.24 10.49 11.77
C CYS A 70 1.57 11.79 12.21
N GLU A 71 1.29 11.91 13.51
CA GLU A 71 1.01 13.20 14.12
C GLU A 71 2.31 14.01 14.06
N TYR A 72 2.26 15.19 13.44
CA TYR A 72 3.39 16.10 13.14
C TYR A 72 4.23 15.81 11.89
N PHE A 73 4.00 16.62 10.85
CA PHE A 73 5.11 17.24 10.14
C PHE A 73 5.40 18.55 10.85
N GLU A 74 6.33 18.56 11.82
CA GLU A 74 7.14 19.77 11.89
C GLU A 74 7.87 19.80 10.55
N LEU A 75 7.46 20.73 9.69
CA LEU A 75 8.32 21.23 8.64
C LEU A 75 9.56 21.79 9.35
N GLU A 76 10.49 20.91 9.74
CA GLU A 76 11.88 21.31 9.89
C GLU A 76 12.38 21.60 8.48
N GLU A 77 11.95 22.75 7.95
CA GLU A 77 12.78 23.55 7.08
C GLU A 77 14.14 23.64 7.75
N LYS A 78 15.13 22.96 7.16
CA LYS A 78 16.56 22.85 7.56
C LYS A 78 16.95 21.58 8.33
N SER A 79 16.70 20.41 7.76
CA SER A 79 17.82 19.46 7.76
C SER A 79 18.81 19.92 6.68
N GLN A 80 19.79 20.74 7.07
CA GLN A 80 21.02 20.84 6.30
C GLN A 80 21.44 19.40 5.96
N GLU A 81 21.67 19.11 4.68
CA GLU A 81 22.42 17.90 4.35
C GLU A 81 23.65 17.92 5.27
N PRO A 82 23.94 16.87 6.05
CA PRO A 82 25.32 16.71 6.43
C PRO A 82 26.06 16.70 5.09
N GLU A 83 26.90 17.70 4.86
CA GLU A 83 27.96 17.68 3.84
C GLU A 83 28.90 16.52 4.19
N GLY A 84 28.38 15.31 4.12
CA GLY A 84 29.05 14.05 4.32
C GLY A 84 28.95 13.38 2.97
N GLU A 85 30.01 13.57 2.20
CA GLU A 85 30.32 12.88 0.95
C GLU A 85 29.07 12.46 0.17
N THR A 86 28.61 13.33 -0.75
CA THR A 86 27.89 12.82 -1.93
C THR A 86 28.82 11.79 -2.57
N ASP A 87 28.69 10.53 -2.15
CA ASP A 87 29.17 9.39 -2.89
C ASP A 87 28.55 9.56 -4.26
N SER A 88 29.35 9.99 -5.24
CA SER A 88 28.90 10.36 -6.58
C SER A 88 28.07 9.26 -7.26
N ASP A 89 28.19 8.07 -6.69
CA ASP A 89 27.57 6.84 -7.09
C ASP A 89 26.13 6.66 -6.58
N VAL A 90 25.63 7.52 -5.68
CA VAL A 90 24.28 7.41 -5.08
C VAL A 90 23.36 8.51 -5.56
N GLN A 91 22.27 8.15 -6.25
CA GLN A 91 21.34 9.11 -6.84
C GLN A 91 19.88 8.73 -6.58
N VAL A 92 19.05 9.73 -6.26
CA VAL A 92 17.58 9.56 -6.22
C VAL A 92 17.02 9.89 -7.59
N ARG A 93 16.26 8.97 -8.18
CA ARG A 93 15.66 9.16 -9.51
C ARG A 93 14.25 8.56 -9.55
N PRO A 94 13.36 9.05 -10.44
CA PRO A 94 12.06 8.42 -10.65
C PRO A 94 12.20 6.95 -11.04
N LEU A 95 11.27 6.12 -10.55
CA LEU A 95 11.15 4.74 -11.00
C LEU A 95 10.61 4.68 -12.44
N LYS A 96 10.85 3.55 -13.10
CA LYS A 96 10.37 3.21 -14.44
C LYS A 96 9.66 1.87 -14.37
N ALA A 97 8.83 1.59 -15.38
CA ALA A 97 8.08 0.34 -15.46
C ALA A 97 8.97 -0.91 -15.34
N GLU A 98 10.19 -0.87 -15.87
CA GLU A 98 11.18 -1.96 -15.79
C GLU A 98 11.58 -2.33 -14.35
N HIS A 99 11.36 -1.45 -13.37
CA HIS A 99 11.64 -1.76 -11.95
C HIS A 99 10.49 -2.50 -11.26
N ALA A 100 9.30 -2.56 -11.86
CA ALA A 100 8.09 -3.08 -11.20
C ALA A 100 8.22 -4.56 -10.82
N GLU A 101 8.88 -5.37 -11.65
CA GLU A 101 9.00 -6.82 -11.43
C GLU A 101 9.85 -7.09 -10.20
N GLY A 102 11.08 -6.57 -10.16
CA GLY A 102 11.96 -6.75 -9.00
C GLY A 102 11.45 -6.09 -7.71
N ILE A 103 10.62 -5.05 -7.81
CA ILE A 103 9.95 -4.47 -6.63
C ILE A 103 8.85 -5.42 -6.13
N HIS A 104 8.02 -5.93 -7.04
CA HIS A 104 6.93 -6.85 -6.71
C HIS A 104 7.44 -8.18 -6.14
N GLU A 105 8.47 -8.77 -6.74
CA GLU A 105 9.10 -10.01 -6.25
C GLU A 105 9.60 -9.88 -4.80
N LEU A 106 10.11 -8.71 -4.43
CA LEU A 106 10.64 -8.42 -3.10
C LEU A 106 9.59 -7.90 -2.11
N TYR A 107 8.33 -7.73 -2.55
CA TYR A 107 7.25 -7.24 -1.72
C TYR A 107 6.78 -8.35 -0.77
N PRO A 108 6.72 -8.12 0.57
CA PRO A 108 6.37 -9.18 1.53
C PRO A 108 4.99 -9.81 1.33
N ALA A 109 4.05 -9.08 0.73
CA ALA A 109 2.69 -9.54 0.44
C ALA A 109 2.45 -9.61 -1.08
N ASN A 110 3.42 -10.11 -1.83
CA ASN A 110 3.36 -10.21 -3.30
C ASN A 110 2.32 -11.22 -3.82
N ASP A 111 1.83 -12.10 -2.96
CA ASP A 111 0.71 -13.01 -3.18
C ASP A 111 -0.64 -12.30 -3.12
N MET A 112 -0.72 -11.21 -2.35
CA MET A 112 -1.93 -10.38 -2.20
C MET A 112 -2.05 -9.28 -3.25
N GLU A 113 -0.95 -8.87 -3.88
CA GLU A 113 -0.91 -7.73 -4.80
C GLU A 113 -0.44 -8.13 -6.20
N CYS A 114 -1.09 -7.59 -7.23
CA CYS A 114 -0.71 -7.88 -8.62
C CYS A 114 0.54 -7.11 -9.02
N HIS A 115 1.44 -7.74 -9.78
CA HIS A 115 2.49 -7.04 -10.51
C HIS A 115 1.93 -5.88 -11.37
N GLU A 116 0.75 -6.03 -11.98
CA GLU A 116 0.12 -4.98 -12.77
C GLU A 116 -0.22 -3.72 -11.94
N VAL A 117 -0.52 -3.87 -10.66
CA VAL A 117 -0.73 -2.73 -9.75
C VAL A 117 0.56 -1.92 -9.65
N PHE A 118 1.71 -2.56 -9.42
CA PHE A 118 3.01 -1.88 -9.38
C PHE A 118 3.34 -1.15 -10.69
N LEU A 119 3.08 -1.78 -11.84
CA LEU A 119 3.25 -1.13 -13.15
C LEU A 119 2.40 0.14 -13.28
N ARG A 120 1.12 0.05 -12.91
CA ARG A 120 0.18 1.20 -12.98
C ARG A 120 0.59 2.31 -12.01
N LEU A 121 0.96 1.97 -10.77
CA LEU A 121 1.37 2.94 -9.76
C LEU A 121 2.64 3.67 -10.16
N ILE A 122 3.70 2.95 -10.55
CA ILE A 122 4.97 3.56 -11.00
C ILE A 122 4.76 4.47 -12.22
N LYS A 123 3.85 4.11 -13.12
CA LYS A 123 3.57 4.91 -14.32
C LYS A 123 2.75 6.17 -14.03
N THR A 124 1.85 6.11 -13.05
CA THR A 124 0.77 7.11 -12.89
C THR A 124 0.98 8.00 -11.68
N LEU A 125 1.63 7.50 -10.64
CA LEU A 125 1.81 8.19 -9.36
C LEU A 125 3.31 8.42 -9.09
N PRO A 126 3.66 9.39 -8.22
CA PRO A 126 4.98 9.55 -7.65
C PRO A 126 5.59 8.22 -7.19
N ALA A 127 6.76 7.91 -7.74
CA ALA A 127 7.51 6.70 -7.43
C ALA A 127 9.01 6.98 -7.61
N ALA A 128 9.80 6.73 -6.58
CA ALA A 128 11.21 7.09 -6.54
C ALA A 128 12.10 5.93 -6.07
N GLY A 129 13.31 5.90 -6.58
CA GLY A 129 14.33 4.91 -6.23
C GLY A 129 15.65 5.57 -5.86
N VAL A 130 16.36 4.98 -4.91
CA VAL A 130 17.78 5.26 -4.64
C VAL A 130 18.60 4.28 -5.46
N PHE A 131 19.46 4.79 -6.33
CA PHE A 131 20.35 4.03 -7.18
C PHE A 131 21.78 4.19 -6.66
N ALA A 132 22.39 3.09 -6.21
CA ALA A 132 23.78 3.03 -5.79
C ALA A 132 24.59 2.29 -6.86
N LYS A 133 25.61 2.93 -7.44
CA LYS A 133 26.41 2.39 -8.55
C LYS A 133 25.55 1.90 -9.71
N GLY A 134 24.51 2.67 -10.04
CA GLY A 134 23.53 2.34 -11.07
C GLY A 134 22.51 1.25 -10.72
N SER A 135 22.63 0.59 -9.56
CA SER A 135 21.70 -0.47 -9.13
C SER A 135 20.64 0.07 -8.18
N LEU A 136 19.38 -0.33 -8.37
CA LEU A 136 18.28 0.02 -7.46
C LEU A 136 18.52 -0.59 -6.06
N ALA A 137 18.69 0.26 -5.07
CA ALA A 137 19.05 -0.08 -3.69
C ALA A 137 17.88 0.09 -2.70
N ALA A 138 17.05 1.11 -2.89
CA ALA A 138 15.84 1.36 -2.13
C ALA A 138 14.77 2.01 -3.01
N TRP A 139 13.50 1.90 -2.63
CA TRP A 139 12.39 2.48 -3.37
C TRP A 139 11.22 2.88 -2.48
N MET A 140 10.36 3.73 -3.04
CA MET A 140 9.03 4.08 -2.54
C MET A 140 8.10 4.27 -3.74
N VAL A 141 6.88 3.75 -3.63
CA VAL A 141 5.80 3.94 -4.60
C VAL A 141 4.65 4.61 -3.86
N GLN A 142 4.00 5.63 -4.42
CA GLN A 142 2.80 6.17 -3.79
C GLN A 142 1.60 5.23 -4.03
N SER A 143 0.77 5.00 -3.01
CA SER A 143 -0.51 4.29 -3.18
C SER A 143 -1.58 5.20 -3.76
N TYR A 144 -2.63 4.57 -4.30
CA TYR A 144 -3.86 5.24 -4.71
C TYR A 144 -4.66 5.85 -3.53
N TYR A 145 -4.24 5.62 -2.29
CA TYR A 145 -4.74 6.31 -1.09
C TYR A 145 -3.91 7.55 -0.72
N GLY A 146 -2.88 7.88 -1.51
CA GLY A 146 -2.00 9.03 -1.28
C GLY A 146 -0.86 8.79 -0.29
N ALA A 147 -0.81 7.62 0.35
CA ALA A 147 0.25 7.25 1.30
C ALA A 147 1.50 6.69 0.60
N MET A 148 2.65 6.69 1.30
CA MET A 148 3.82 5.93 0.87
C MET A 148 3.51 4.44 0.96
N PHE A 149 3.75 3.72 -0.14
CA PHE A 149 3.47 2.30 -0.32
C PHE A 149 4.72 1.57 -0.81
N SER A 150 4.82 0.28 -0.44
CA SER A 150 5.96 -0.58 -0.76
C SER A 150 7.30 0.14 -0.58
N MET A 151 7.50 0.81 0.55
CA MET A 151 8.76 1.47 0.85
C MET A 151 9.74 0.44 1.42
N GLN A 152 10.86 0.21 0.73
CA GLN A 152 11.80 -0.84 1.12
C GLN A 152 13.23 -0.52 0.70
N THR A 153 14.17 -1.02 1.48
CA THR A 153 15.61 -1.02 1.17
C THR A 153 16.10 -2.45 1.13
N LYS A 154 16.79 -2.82 0.05
CA LYS A 154 17.39 -4.16 -0.10
C LYS A 154 18.36 -4.43 1.06
N PRO A 155 18.40 -5.67 1.60
CA PRO A 155 19.20 -6.01 2.78
C PRO A 155 20.64 -5.49 2.77
N GLU A 156 21.34 -5.64 1.66
CA GLU A 156 22.73 -5.25 1.44
C GLU A 156 22.97 -3.72 1.37
N TYR A 157 21.90 -2.93 1.29
CA TYR A 157 21.94 -1.46 1.30
C TYR A 157 21.32 -0.83 2.55
N ARG A 158 20.94 -1.65 3.55
CA ARG A 158 20.36 -1.15 4.81
C ARG A 158 21.40 -0.37 5.63
N ARG A 159 20.89 0.47 6.55
CA ARG A 159 21.67 1.33 7.46
C ARG A 159 22.56 2.39 6.77
N LYS A 160 22.24 2.75 5.52
CA LYS A 160 22.89 3.81 4.73
C LYS A 160 22.05 5.09 4.57
N GLY A 161 20.95 5.21 5.31
CA GLY A 161 20.03 6.36 5.24
C GLY A 161 19.15 6.43 3.97
N TYR A 162 19.15 5.40 3.11
CA TYR A 162 18.43 5.44 1.82
C TYR A 162 16.91 5.55 1.96
N GLY A 163 16.32 4.95 3.00
CA GLY A 163 14.89 5.14 3.30
C GLY A 163 14.56 6.61 3.57
N THR A 164 15.36 7.29 4.39
CA THR A 164 15.16 8.71 4.70
C THR A 164 15.28 9.60 3.46
N LYS A 165 16.15 9.25 2.49
CA LYS A 165 16.24 9.99 1.22
C LYS A 165 14.97 9.92 0.35
N LEU A 166 14.12 8.92 0.56
CA LEU A 166 12.87 8.73 -0.19
C LEU A 166 11.63 9.31 0.52
N ALA A 167 11.72 9.53 1.83
CA ALA A 167 10.64 10.08 2.64
C ALA A 167 10.65 11.63 2.71
N ARG A 168 11.65 12.27 2.10
CA ARG A 168 11.78 13.73 1.95
C ARG A 168 11.30 14.14 0.57
#